data_AF-A0A158M1M2-F1
#
_entry.id   AF-A0A158M1M2-F1
#
_cell.length_a   1.000
_cell.length_b   1.000
_cell.length_c   1.000
_cell.angle_alpha   90.00
_cell.angle_beta   90.00
_cell.angle_gamma   90.00
#
_symmetry.space_group_name_H-M   'P 1'
#
loop_
_entity.id
_entity.type
_entity.pdbx_description
1 polymer ?
#
loop_
_entity_poly.entity_id
_entity_poly.type
_entity_poly.pdbx_seq_one_letter_code
_entity_poly.pdbx_strand_id
1 'polypeptide(L)' 'MNRQLLGYFAVAIVVAALPFLGVYPIFAMKVMCYALFACAFNLLLGYTGLLSFGHAAFLGSAAYAAGYALKVWG' A
#
# COMPACT_ATOMS: atom_id res chain seq x y z
N MET A 1 -12.88 6.10 -28.77
CA MET A 1 -12.86 5.52 -27.42
C MET A 1 -11.41 5.31 -27.00
N ASN A 2 -10.90 6.12 -26.07
CA ASN A 2 -9.47 6.13 -25.72
C ASN A 2 -9.03 4.75 -25.23
N ARG A 3 -8.11 4.09 -25.96
CA ARG A 3 -7.58 2.75 -25.61
C ARG A 3 -7.02 2.70 -24.18
N GLN A 4 -6.54 3.82 -23.67
CA GLN A 4 -6.06 3.96 -22.29
C GLN A 4 -7.18 3.86 -21.25
N LEU A 5 -8.33 4.48 -21.51
CA LEU A 5 -9.53 4.34 -20.67
C LEU A 5 -9.99 2.88 -20.62
N LEU A 6 -9.95 2.20 -21.78
CA LEU A 6 -10.24 0.77 -21.85
C LEU A 6 -9.26 -0.07 -21.00
N GLY A 7 -7.96 0.28 -21.03
CA GLY A 7 -6.93 -0.37 -20.22
C GLY A 7 -7.12 -0.19 -18.72
N TYR A 8 -7.43 1.03 -18.26
CA TYR A 8 -7.72 1.30 -16.85
C TYR A 8 -8.95 0.54 -16.35
N PHE A 9 -10.03 0.53 -17.15
CA PHE A 9 -11.22 -0.24 -16.82
C PHE A 9 -10.96 -1.75 -16.75
N ALA A 10 -10.16 -2.30 -17.67
CA ALA A 10 -9.78 -3.71 -17.66
C ALA A 10 -9.00 -4.08 -16.39
N VAL A 11 -8.02 -3.28 -15.99
CA VAL A 11 -7.23 -3.52 -14.77
C VAL A 11 -8.10 -3.43 -13.52
N ALA A 12 -9.00 -2.45 -13.45
CA ALA A 12 -9.91 -2.30 -12.31
C ALA A 12 -10.84 -3.52 -12.14
N ILE A 13 -11.36 -4.06 -13.24
CA ILE A 13 -12.22 -5.26 -13.22
C ILE A 13 -11.43 -6.49 -12.76
N VAL A 14 -10.20 -6.67 -13.25
CA VAL A 14 -9.34 -7.79 -12.84
C VAL A 14 -9.03 -7.73 -11.34
N VAL A 15 -8.68 -6.55 -10.83
CA VAL A 15 -8.39 -6.34 -9.40
C VAL A 15 -9.63 -6.55 -8.52
N ALA A 16 -10.81 -6.16 -8.99
CA ALA A 16 -12.08 -6.40 -8.29
C ALA A 16 -12.54 -7.87 -8.34
N ALA A 17 -12.17 -8.61 -9.38
CA ALA A 17 -12.49 -10.02 -9.54
C ALA A 17 -11.55 -10.97 -8.77
N LEU A 18 -10.33 -10.52 -8.43
CA LEU A 18 -9.34 -11.28 -7.65
C LEU A 18 -9.87 -11.92 -6.35
N PRO A 19 -10.65 -11.24 -5.48
CA PRO A 19 -11.20 -11.85 -4.26
C PRO A 19 -12.21 -12.98 -4.55
N PHE A 20 -12.89 -12.97 -5.70
CA PHE A 20 -13.83 -14.02 -6.09
C PHE A 20 -13.15 -15.26 -6.69
N LEU A 21 -11.87 -15.15 -7.07
CA LEU A 21 -11.09 -16.22 -7.70
C LEU A 21 -10.39 -17.17 -6.71
N GLY A 22 -10.68 -17.05 -5.40
CA GLY A 22 -10.08 -17.90 -4.37
C GLY A 22 -8.70 -17.45 -3.88
N VAL A 23 -8.26 -16.24 -4.25
CA VAL A 23 -7.07 -15.62 -3.64
C VAL A 23 -7.37 -15.37 -2.16
N TYR A 24 -6.48 -15.81 -1.27
CA TYR A 24 -6.61 -15.65 0.18
C TYR A 24 -7.11 -14.23 0.51
N PRO A 25 -8.32 -14.08 1.09
CA PRO A 25 -8.97 -12.77 1.24
C PRO A 25 -8.14 -11.81 2.10
N ILE A 26 -7.36 -12.35 3.04
CA ILE A 26 -6.41 -11.61 3.85
C ILE A 26 -5.29 -10.99 2.99
N PHE A 27 -4.74 -11.74 2.04
CA PHE A 27 -3.71 -11.23 1.13
C PHE A 27 -4.27 -10.13 0.22
N ALA A 28 -5.45 -10.34 -0.35
CA ALA A 28 -6.13 -9.33 -1.17
C ALA A 28 -6.39 -8.03 -0.38
N MET A 29 -6.85 -8.12 0.87
CA MET A 29 -7.01 -6.96 1.75
C MET A 29 -5.70 -6.22 1.98
N LYS A 30 -4.59 -6.93 2.25
CA LYS A 30 -3.28 -6.29 2.45
C LYS A 30 -2.83 -5.54 1.19
N VAL A 31 -2.95 -6.14 0.01
CA VAL A 31 -2.59 -5.49 -1.27
C VAL A 31 -3.43 -4.25 -1.52
N MET A 32 -4.75 -4.33 -1.32
CA MET A 32 -5.66 -3.17 -1.44
C MET A 32 -5.30 -2.05 -0.46
N CYS A 33 -4.97 -2.39 0.80
CA CYS A 33 -4.49 -1.42 1.79
C CYS A 33 -3.21 -0.72 1.34
N TYR A 34 -2.21 -1.45 0.83
CA TYR A 34 -0.98 -0.84 0.32
C TYR A 34 -1.23 0.02 -0.92
N ALA A 35 -2.13 -0.40 -1.82
CA ALA A 35 -2.51 0.38 -2.99
C ALA A 35 -3.21 1.69 -2.61
N LEU A 36 -4.15 1.65 -1.65
CA LEU A 36 -4.82 2.84 -1.14
C LEU A 36 -3.83 3.79 -0.44
N PHE A 37 -2.89 3.24 0.33
CA PHE A 37 -1.81 3.99 0.96
C PHE A 37 -0.98 4.71 -0.11
N ALA A 38 -0.50 4.00 -1.14
CA ALA A 38 0.26 4.59 -2.24
C ALA A 38 -0.51 5.70 -2.98
N CYS A 39 -1.81 5.51 -3.23
CA CYS A 39 -2.67 6.55 -3.81
C CYS A 39 -2.77 7.80 -2.92
N ALA A 40 -2.93 7.63 -1.61
CA ALA A 40 -2.96 8.73 -0.66
C ALA A 40 -1.63 9.51 -0.67
N PHE A 41 -0.48 8.83 -0.77
CA PHE A 41 0.82 9.50 -0.92
C PHE A 41 0.96 10.22 -2.25
N ASN A 42 0.51 9.63 -3.36
CA ASN A 42 0.51 10.29 -4.66
C ASN A 42 -0.36 11.56 -4.65
N LEU A 43 -1.49 11.53 -3.96
CA LEU A 43 -2.38 12.69 -3.81
C LEU A 43 -1.75 13.78 -2.92
N LEU A 44 -1.19 13.42 -1.77
CA LEU A 44 -0.58 14.37 -0.84
C LEU A 44 0.73 14.96 -1.38
N LEU A 45 1.62 14.15 -1.95
CA LEU A 45 2.85 14.65 -2.58
C LEU A 45 2.55 15.41 -3.87
N GLY A 46 1.61 14.92 -4.67
CA GLY A 46 1.29 15.49 -5.99
C GLY A 46 0.50 16.79 -5.92
N TYR A 47 -0.39 16.97 -4.94
CA TYR A 47 -1.25 18.16 -4.86
C TYR A 47 -0.95 19.08 -3.68
N THR A 48 -0.52 18.57 -2.52
CA THR A 48 -0.34 19.41 -1.33
C THR A 48 1.13 19.68 -1.01
N GLY A 49 2.08 18.93 -1.60
CA GLY A 49 3.53 19.11 -1.42
C GLY A 49 4.03 18.92 0.03
N LEU A 50 3.13 18.65 0.96
CA LEU A 50 3.37 18.51 2.38
C LEU A 50 2.97 17.11 2.81
N LEU A 51 3.96 16.35 3.26
CA LEU A 51 3.78 15.00 3.70
C LEU A 51 4.58 14.75 4.98
N SER A 52 3.90 14.77 6.12
CA SER A 52 4.53 14.57 7.42
C SER A 52 4.72 13.07 7.70
N PHE A 53 5.86 12.52 7.27
CA PHE A 53 6.27 11.16 7.61
C PHE A 53 6.90 11.03 9.01
N GLY A 54 7.15 12.14 9.71
CA GLY A 54 8.07 12.19 10.85
C GLY A 54 7.78 11.18 11.96
N HIS A 55 6.53 11.12 12.44
CA HIS A 55 6.17 10.22 13.54
C HIS A 55 6.12 8.74 13.13
N ALA A 56 5.60 8.45 11.94
CA ALA A 56 5.49 7.07 11.46
C ALA A 56 6.87 6.46 11.14
N ALA A 57 7.78 7.25 10.57
CA ALA A 57 9.14 6.81 10.26
C ALA A 57 9.94 6.50 11.53
N PHE A 58 9.90 7.38 12.54
CA PHE A 58 10.60 7.17 13.82
C PHE A 58 10.09 5.94 14.58
N LEU A 59 8.76 5.76 14.64
CA LEU A 59 8.16 4.61 15.29
C LEU A 59 8.53 3.30 14.57
N GLY A 60 8.50 3.31 13.23
CA GLY A 60 8.89 2.16 12.42
C GLY A 60 10.36 1.78 12.58
N SER A 61 11.28 2.76 12.56
CA SER A 61 12.71 2.50 12.76
C SER A 61 13.02 1.99 14.17
N ALA A 62 12.35 2.53 15.19
CA ALA A 62 12.51 2.08 16.57
C ALA A 62 12.00 0.64 16.75
N ALA A 63 10.85 0.30 16.18
CA ALA A 63 10.31 -1.06 16.21
C ALA A 63 11.23 -2.08 15.51
N TYR A 64 11.80 -1.71 14.36
CA TYR A 64 12.77 -2.57 13.65
C TYR A 64 14.05 -2.78 14.46
N ALA A 65 14.63 -1.70 15.00
CA ALA A 65 15.82 -1.78 15.84
C ALA A 65 15.58 -2.62 17.11
N ALA A 66 14.43 -2.45 17.76
CA ALA A 66 14.04 -3.24 18.93
C ALA A 66 13.84 -4.73 18.59
N GLY A 67 13.19 -5.04 17.48
CA GLY A 67 13.04 -6.42 17.00
C GLY A 67 14.38 -7.06 16.62
N TYR A 68 15.29 -6.31 16.01
CA TYR A 68 16.64 -6.79 15.70
C TYR A 68 17.47 -7.03 16.98
N ALA A 69 17.41 -6.12 17.94
CA ALA A 69 18.06 -6.29 19.24
C ALA A 69 17.54 -7.53 19.99
N LEU A 70 16.22 -7.75 19.99
CA LEU A 70 15.63 -8.97 20.54
C LEU A 70 16.09 -10.24 19.82
N LYS A 71 16.32 -10.19 18.51
CA LYS A 71 16.81 -11.33 17.74
C LYS A 71 18.28 -11.67 18.01
N VAL A 72 19.12 -10.66 18.25
CA VAL A 72 20.58 -10.83 18.38
C VAL A 72 21.01 -10.98 19.83
N TRP A 73 20.32 -10.33 20.77
CA TRP A 73 20.65 -10.32 22.20
C TRP A 73 19.65 -11.08 23.07
N GLY A 74 18.52 -11.52 22.50
CA GLY A 74 17.53 -12.36 23.16
C GLY A 74 17.71 -13.84 22.83
#